data_AF-S7UY09-F1
#
_entry.id   AF-S7UY09-F1
#
_cell.length_a   1.000
_cell.length_b   1.000
_cell.length_c   1.000
_cell.angle_alpha   90.00
_cell.angle_beta   90.00
_cell.angle_gamma   90.00
#
_symmetry.space_group_name_H-M   'P 1'
#
loop_
_entity.id
_entity.type
_entity.pdbx_description
1 polymer ?
#
loop_
_entity_poly.entity_id
_entity_poly.type
_entity_poly.pdbx_seq_one_letter_code
_entity_poly.pdbx_strand_id
1 'polypeptide(L)'
;MENTTREKNVQQSLIDAKTFEYLDRIARQVAESPDAVMRKALALYAGELGLGGGRQKERRRHLRAKVSFPAVLRVYLPDTIPLFYKGRVDDCSLSGIRVRIDSGGDGIYDNLNLARQFEIAFADAAGKQMISVKCDTSRVEYLDSVYICGEFRSVTAGDIGALSQLLPRQKD
;
A
#
# COMPACT_ATOMS: atom_id res chain seq x y z
N MET A 1 -30.88 -12.18 65.52
CA MET A 1 -30.19 -10.97 65.02
C MET A 1 -28.71 -11.26 64.70
N GLU A 2 -28.37 -12.43 64.14
CA GLU A 2 -26.96 -12.82 63.91
C GLU A 2 -26.52 -12.76 62.44
N ASN A 3 -27.45 -12.70 61.48
CA ASN A 3 -27.13 -12.72 60.05
C ASN A 3 -26.54 -11.40 59.53
N THR A 4 -26.99 -10.27 60.06
CA THR A 4 -26.57 -8.94 59.57
C THR A 4 -25.14 -8.57 59.92
N THR A 5 -24.56 -9.14 60.98
CA THR A 5 -23.18 -8.86 61.40
C THR A 5 -22.17 -9.66 60.56
N ARG A 6 -22.51 -10.89 60.16
CA ARG A 6 -21.67 -11.70 59.26
C ARG A 6 -21.59 -11.10 57.86
N GLU A 7 -22.70 -10.63 57.30
CA GLU A 7 -22.72 -10.00 55.97
C GLU A 7 -21.91 -8.71 55.92
N LYS A 8 -21.98 -7.87 56.97
CA LYS A 8 -21.15 -6.66 57.07
C LYS A 8 -19.65 -6.98 57.13
N ASN A 9 -19.26 -8.03 57.86
CA ASN A 9 -17.85 -8.43 57.95
C ASN A 9 -17.31 -8.99 56.62
N VAL A 10 -18.13 -9.68 55.83
CA VAL A 10 -17.76 -10.17 54.49
C VAL A 10 -17.68 -9.04 53.46
N GLN A 11 -18.58 -8.06 53.53
CA GLN A 11 -18.52 -6.90 52.65
C GLN A 11 -17.31 -6.00 52.94
N GLN A 12 -16.98 -5.81 54.22
CA GLN A 12 -15.81 -5.03 54.61
C GLN A 12 -14.50 -5.70 54.14
N SER A 13 -14.36 -7.03 54.30
CA SER A 13 -13.17 -7.73 53.83
C SER A 13 -13.00 -7.74 52.31
N LEU A 14 -14.10 -7.74 51.55
CA LEU A 14 -14.08 -7.59 50.10
C LEU A 14 -13.69 -6.18 49.65
N ILE A 15 -14.08 -5.15 50.40
CA ILE A 15 -13.66 -3.76 50.17
C ILE A 15 -12.17 -3.62 50.47
N ASP A 16 -11.69 -4.20 51.58
CA ASP A 16 -10.29 -4.13 51.98
C ASP A 16 -9.39 -4.88 50.97
N ALA A 17 -9.83 -6.04 50.47
CA ALA A 17 -9.11 -6.79 49.43
C ALA A 17 -9.02 -6.02 48.10
N LYS A 18 -10.11 -5.38 47.67
CA LYS A 18 -10.11 -4.55 46.45
C LYS A 18 -9.26 -3.29 46.59
N THR A 19 -9.27 -2.68 47.78
CA THR A 19 -8.42 -1.53 48.10
C THR A 19 -6.95 -1.93 48.05
N PHE A 20 -6.60 -3.11 48.55
CA PHE A 20 -5.24 -3.63 48.52
C PHE A 20 -4.75 -3.93 47.09
N GLU A 21 -5.57 -4.56 46.24
CA GLU A 21 -5.23 -4.78 44.83
C GLU A 21 -5.05 -3.47 44.05
N TYR A 22 -5.85 -2.45 44.37
CA TYR A 22 -5.75 -1.13 43.77
C TYR A 22 -4.45 -0.42 44.17
N LEU A 23 -4.11 -0.46 45.47
CA LEU A 23 -2.87 0.12 45.99
C LEU A 23 -1.62 -0.62 45.50
N ASP A 24 -1.65 -1.95 45.37
CA ASP A 24 -0.55 -2.73 44.79
C ASP A 24 -0.35 -2.41 43.31
N ARG A 25 -1.45 -2.19 42.57
CA ARG A 25 -1.38 -1.74 41.17
C ARG A 25 -0.76 -0.35 41.03
N ILE A 26 -1.12 0.59 41.92
CA ILE A 26 -0.51 1.92 41.96
C ILE A 26 0.96 1.83 42.36
N ALA A 27 1.31 1.02 43.38
CA ALA A 27 2.69 0.84 43.81
C ALA A 27 3.57 0.28 42.68
N ARG A 28 3.05 -0.69 41.90
CA ARG A 28 3.74 -1.21 40.70
C ARG A 28 3.87 -0.16 39.58
N GLN A 29 2.87 0.72 39.41
CA GLN A 29 2.95 1.83 38.45
C GLN A 29 3.91 2.94 38.89
N VAL A 30 4.02 3.21 40.19
CA VAL A 30 4.95 4.20 40.76
C VAL A 30 6.38 3.66 40.83
N ALA A 31 6.56 2.34 40.91
CA ALA A 31 7.87 1.68 40.84
C ALA A 31 8.44 1.61 39.41
N GLU A 32 7.66 1.94 38.38
CA GLU A 32 8.19 2.10 37.02
C GLU A 32 9.02 3.39 36.97
N SER A 33 10.29 3.28 36.56
CA SER A 33 11.12 4.46 36.38
C SER A 33 10.45 5.43 35.40
N PRO A 34 10.65 6.76 35.55
CA PRO A 34 10.10 7.75 34.62
C PRO A 34 10.38 7.41 33.14
N ASP A 35 11.53 6.80 32.87
CA ASP A 35 11.93 6.27 31.57
C ASP A 35 11.02 5.15 31.04
N ALA A 36 10.59 4.22 31.89
CA ALA A 36 9.71 3.12 31.50
C ALA A 36 8.30 3.62 31.15
N VAL A 37 7.80 4.58 31.92
CA VAL A 37 6.52 5.26 31.65
C VAL A 37 6.60 6.03 30.34
N MET A 38 7.69 6.78 30.12
CA MET A 38 7.91 7.55 28.90
C MET A 38 8.00 6.63 27.67
N ARG A 39 8.67 5.46 27.78
CA ARG A 39 8.74 4.47 26.69
C ARG A 39 7.38 3.87 26.34
N LYS A 40 6.54 3.56 27.34
CA LYS A 40 5.16 3.10 27.09
C LYS A 40 4.30 4.19 26.42
N ALA A 41 4.41 5.43 26.89
CA ALA A 41 3.69 6.56 26.30
C ALA A 41 4.12 6.80 24.84
N LEU A 42 5.43 6.78 24.57
CA LEU A 42 5.97 6.88 23.21
C LEU A 42 5.53 5.72 22.31
N ALA A 43 5.49 4.49 22.83
CA ALA A 43 5.03 3.33 22.06
C ALA A 43 3.54 3.41 21.71
N LEU A 44 2.70 3.88 22.64
CA LEU A 44 1.28 4.10 22.39
C LEU A 44 1.05 5.23 21.37
N TYR A 45 1.77 6.34 21.53
CA TYR A 45 1.69 7.47 20.61
C TYR A 45 2.22 7.13 19.20
N ALA A 46 3.29 6.34 19.11
CA ALA A 46 3.78 5.80 17.84
C ALA A 46 2.78 4.81 17.21
N GLY A 47 2.03 4.08 18.01
CA GLY A 47 0.92 3.23 17.56
C GLY A 47 -0.23 4.04 16.96
N GLU A 48 -0.64 5.14 17.61
CA GLU A 48 -1.68 6.04 17.13
C GLU A 48 -1.26 6.85 15.90
N LEU A 49 0.03 7.19 15.77
CA LEU A 49 0.61 7.82 14.59
C LEU A 49 0.91 6.84 13.44
N GLY A 50 0.66 5.54 13.61
CA GLY A 50 0.97 4.52 12.59
C GLY A 50 2.47 4.32 12.33
N LEU A 51 3.33 4.78 13.26
CA LEU A 51 4.78 4.64 13.23
C LEU A 51 5.25 3.31 13.85
N GLY A 52 4.36 2.57 14.51
CA GLY A 52 4.57 1.17 14.85
C GLY A 52 4.55 0.32 13.58
N GLY A 53 5.69 -0.30 13.26
CA GLY A 53 5.88 -1.21 12.12
C GLY A 53 5.02 -2.47 12.19
N GLY A 54 3.69 -2.30 12.16
CA GLY A 54 2.77 -3.36 11.79
C GLY A 54 3.18 -3.81 10.40
N ARG A 55 3.47 -5.10 10.24
CA ARG A 55 3.61 -5.73 8.92
C ARG A 55 2.43 -5.27 8.09
N GLN A 56 2.63 -4.32 7.18
CA GLN A 56 1.60 -3.91 6.24
C GLN A 56 1.16 -5.20 5.56
N LYS A 57 -0.10 -5.59 5.78
CA LYS A 57 -0.65 -6.78 5.11
C LYS A 57 -0.54 -6.50 3.62
N GLU A 58 0.27 -7.28 2.92
CA GLU A 58 0.41 -7.21 1.47
C GLU A 58 -0.99 -7.39 0.87
N ARG A 59 -1.55 -6.33 0.27
CA ARG A 59 -2.89 -6.34 -0.32
C ARG A 59 -2.86 -6.79 -1.77
N ARG A 60 -1.67 -6.88 -2.40
CA ARG A 60 -1.54 -7.16 -3.83
C ARG A 60 -1.61 -8.66 -4.09
N ARG A 61 -2.37 -9.04 -5.13
CA ARG A 61 -2.46 -10.43 -5.61
C ARG A 61 -1.21 -10.89 -6.35
N HIS A 62 -0.48 -9.97 -6.98
CA HIS A 62 0.73 -10.25 -7.73
C HIS A 62 1.85 -9.31 -7.28
N LEU A 63 3.04 -9.87 -7.05
CA LEU A 63 4.23 -9.06 -6.82
C LEU A 63 4.53 -8.21 -8.06
N ARG A 64 5.02 -6.99 -7.81
CA ARG A 64 5.47 -6.07 -8.84
C ARG A 64 6.98 -6.13 -8.93
N ALA A 65 7.50 -6.22 -10.14
CA ALA A 65 8.91 -6.05 -10.40
C ALA A 65 9.21 -4.59 -10.74
N LYS A 66 10.32 -4.08 -10.21
CA LYS A 66 10.90 -2.82 -10.69
C LYS A 66 11.65 -3.09 -11.97
N VAL A 67 11.29 -2.36 -13.03
CA VAL A 67 11.83 -2.52 -14.38
C VAL A 67 12.08 -1.13 -14.98
N SER A 68 12.76 -1.06 -16.12
CA SER A 68 12.94 0.19 -16.85
C SER A 68 12.91 -0.07 -18.35
N PHE A 69 11.70 -0.28 -18.88
CA PHE A 69 11.49 -0.62 -20.28
C PHE A 69 11.00 0.60 -21.07
N PRO A 70 11.58 0.91 -22.24
CA PRO A 70 11.04 1.97 -23.09
C PRO A 70 9.63 1.59 -23.55
N ALA A 71 8.73 2.58 -23.54
CA ALA A 71 7.32 2.38 -23.83
C ALA A 71 6.73 3.52 -24.67
N VAL A 72 5.70 3.18 -25.44
CA VAL A 72 4.82 4.11 -26.11
C VAL A 72 3.40 3.84 -25.64
N LEU A 73 2.70 4.89 -25.25
CA LEU A 73 1.30 4.84 -24.84
C LEU A 73 0.44 5.48 -25.90
N ARG A 74 -0.71 4.86 -26.17
CA ARG A 74 -1.82 5.43 -26.90
C ARG A 74 -2.98 5.61 -25.93
N VAL A 75 -3.31 6.85 -25.64
CA VAL A 75 -4.28 7.24 -24.60
C VAL A 75 -5.60 7.62 -25.26
N TYR A 76 -6.69 7.05 -24.75
CA TYR A 76 -8.03 7.30 -25.25
C TYR A 76 -8.74 8.31 -24.35
N LEU A 77 -9.01 9.48 -24.91
CA LEU A 77 -9.75 10.56 -24.27
C LEU A 77 -11.20 10.59 -24.79
N PRO A 78 -12.16 11.10 -24.01
CA PRO A 78 -13.51 11.34 -24.50
C PRO A 78 -13.50 12.29 -25.71
N ASP A 79 -14.26 11.94 -26.75
CA ASP A 79 -14.60 12.80 -27.89
C ASP A 79 -13.41 13.45 -28.64
N THR A 80 -12.22 12.84 -28.54
CA THR A 80 -10.99 13.37 -29.14
C THR A 80 -10.14 12.27 -29.77
N ILE A 81 -9.24 12.68 -30.67
CA ILE A 81 -8.30 11.77 -31.32
C ILE A 81 -7.35 11.19 -30.25
N PRO A 82 -7.03 9.88 -30.28
CA PRO A 82 -6.09 9.31 -29.33
C PRO A 82 -4.75 10.04 -29.30
N LEU A 83 -4.25 10.32 -28.10
CA LEU A 83 -2.97 10.97 -27.88
C LEU A 83 -1.87 9.94 -27.70
N PHE A 84 -0.65 10.28 -28.14
CA PHE A 84 0.50 9.40 -28.02
C PHE A 84 1.55 10.01 -27.10
N TYR A 85 2.03 9.20 -26.15
CA TYR A 85 3.06 9.59 -25.21
C TYR A 85 4.21 8.59 -25.22
N LYS A 86 5.43 9.10 -25.09
CA LYS A 86 6.62 8.29 -24.87
C LYS A 86 6.91 8.23 -23.38
N GLY A 87 7.33 7.06 -22.90
CA GLY A 87 7.63 6.87 -21.50
C GLY A 87 8.44 5.62 -21.22
N ARG A 88 8.49 5.25 -19.95
CA ARG A 88 9.16 4.04 -19.48
C ARG A 88 8.29 3.31 -18.49
N VAL A 89 8.28 1.99 -18.57
CA VAL A 89 7.67 1.14 -17.55
C VAL A 89 8.61 1.11 -16.35
N ASP A 90 8.15 1.62 -15.22
CA ASP A 90 8.93 1.69 -13.96
C ASP A 90 8.60 0.51 -13.03
N ASP A 91 7.36 0.03 -13.05
CA ASP A 91 7.00 -1.26 -12.46
C ASP A 91 5.92 -1.99 -13.24
N CYS A 92 5.99 -3.32 -13.18
CA CYS A 92 5.05 -4.21 -13.84
C CYS A 92 4.74 -5.41 -12.94
N SER A 93 3.52 -5.90 -12.99
CA SER A 93 3.13 -7.23 -12.49
C SER A 93 2.41 -8.00 -13.59
N LEU A 94 1.88 -9.18 -13.27
CA LEU A 94 0.99 -9.93 -14.17
C LEU A 94 -0.38 -9.28 -14.35
N SER A 95 -0.77 -8.32 -13.51
CA SER A 95 -2.11 -7.73 -13.50
C SER A 95 -2.14 -6.24 -13.85
N GLY A 96 -0.99 -5.58 -13.88
CA GLY A 96 -0.96 -4.15 -14.13
C GLY A 96 0.43 -3.58 -14.24
N ILE A 97 0.47 -2.28 -14.51
CA ILE A 97 1.66 -1.57 -14.94
C ILE A 97 1.66 -0.15 -14.39
N ARG A 98 2.87 0.38 -14.20
CA ARG A 98 3.11 1.79 -13.90
C ARG A 98 4.10 2.33 -14.91
N VAL A 99 3.66 3.38 -15.61
CA VAL A 99 4.42 3.99 -16.69
C VAL A 99 4.74 5.43 -16.31
N ARG A 100 6.02 5.76 -16.33
CA ARG A 100 6.53 7.12 -16.21
C ARG A 100 6.53 7.77 -17.58
N ILE A 101 6.01 8.98 -17.70
CA ILE A 101 5.97 9.68 -18.99
C ILE A 101 7.20 10.60 -19.09
N ASP A 102 8.01 10.41 -20.13
CA ASP A 102 9.30 11.10 -20.25
C ASP A 102 9.16 12.54 -20.75
N SER A 103 8.11 12.81 -21.53
CA SER A 103 7.85 14.14 -22.09
C SER A 103 6.37 14.34 -22.33
N GLY A 104 5.82 15.41 -21.79
CA GLY A 104 4.47 15.89 -22.07
C GLY A 104 4.51 17.37 -22.40
N GLY A 105 3.71 17.80 -23.38
CA GLY A 105 3.36 19.20 -23.51
C GLY A 105 2.49 19.65 -22.33
N ASP A 106 2.14 20.94 -22.32
CA ASP A 106 1.21 21.49 -21.35
C ASP A 106 -0.09 20.69 -21.31
N GLY A 107 -0.63 20.46 -20.11
CA GLY A 107 -1.89 19.74 -19.91
C GLY A 107 -1.78 18.20 -19.96
N ILE A 108 -0.57 17.62 -19.99
CA ILE A 108 -0.44 16.15 -19.99
C ILE A 108 -1.12 15.49 -18.79
N TYR A 109 -0.98 16.07 -17.59
CA TYR A 109 -1.57 15.50 -16.37
C TYR A 109 -3.09 15.47 -16.46
N ASP A 110 -3.70 16.55 -16.95
CA ASP A 110 -5.15 16.66 -17.14
C ASP A 110 -5.65 15.66 -18.18
N ASN A 111 -4.95 15.55 -19.31
CA ASN A 111 -5.26 14.55 -20.33
C ASN A 111 -5.24 13.13 -19.75
N LEU A 112 -4.17 12.76 -19.03
CA LEU A 112 -4.06 11.42 -18.46
C LEU A 112 -5.11 11.16 -17.38
N ASN A 113 -5.50 12.18 -16.60
CA ASN A 113 -6.58 12.05 -15.61
C ASN A 113 -7.96 11.81 -16.24
N LEU A 114 -8.19 12.35 -17.44
CA LEU A 114 -9.42 12.12 -18.20
C LEU A 114 -9.43 10.75 -18.89
N ALA A 115 -8.26 10.15 -19.10
CA ALA A 115 -8.12 8.88 -19.77
C ALA A 115 -8.67 7.73 -18.91
N ARG A 116 -9.73 7.08 -19.39
CA ARG A 116 -10.25 5.85 -18.77
C ARG A 116 -9.48 4.61 -19.19
N GLN A 117 -8.88 4.65 -20.39
CA GLN A 117 -8.19 3.52 -20.99
C GLN A 117 -6.98 4.00 -21.77
N PHE A 118 -5.98 3.13 -21.84
CA PHE A 118 -4.84 3.32 -22.71
C PHE A 118 -4.33 1.98 -23.23
N GLU A 119 -3.70 2.01 -24.39
CA GLU A 119 -2.90 0.90 -24.91
C GLU A 119 -1.43 1.24 -24.71
N ILE A 120 -0.64 0.27 -24.27
CA ILE A 120 0.80 0.42 -24.10
C ILE A 120 1.53 -0.61 -24.94
N ALA A 121 2.55 -0.17 -25.67
CA ALA A 121 3.53 -1.02 -26.31
C ALA A 121 4.90 -0.78 -25.67
N PHE A 122 5.56 -1.84 -25.22
CA PHE A 122 6.90 -1.75 -24.62
C PHE A 122 7.76 -2.96 -25.01
N ALA A 123 9.07 -2.76 -24.99
CA ALA A 123 10.05 -3.79 -25.31
C ALA A 123 10.77 -4.24 -24.04
N ASP A 124 11.19 -5.49 -23.99
CA ASP A 124 12.13 -5.94 -22.96
C ASP A 124 13.47 -5.17 -23.03
N ALA A 125 14.31 -5.30 -22.00
CA ALA A 125 15.59 -4.59 -21.96
C ALA A 125 16.51 -4.92 -23.15
N ALA A 126 16.36 -6.11 -23.76
CA ALA A 126 17.11 -6.52 -24.93
C ALA A 126 16.47 -6.05 -26.27
N GLY A 127 15.28 -5.46 -26.25
CA GLY A 127 14.54 -5.04 -27.45
C GLY A 127 14.09 -6.18 -28.35
N LYS A 128 14.11 -7.43 -27.85
CA LYS A 128 13.83 -8.64 -28.62
C LYS A 128 12.35 -8.99 -28.65
N GLN A 129 11.61 -8.60 -27.61
CA GLN A 129 10.19 -8.92 -27.50
C GLN A 129 9.37 -7.66 -27.25
N MET A 130 8.42 -7.41 -28.14
CA MET A 130 7.43 -6.34 -28.01
C MET A 130 6.16 -6.90 -27.38
N ILE A 131 5.66 -6.21 -26.35
CA ILE A 131 4.40 -6.53 -25.68
C ILE A 131 3.46 -5.34 -25.90
N SER A 132 2.25 -5.59 -26.41
CA SER A 132 1.20 -4.58 -26.57
C SER A 132 -0.05 -4.99 -25.81
N VAL A 133 -0.46 -4.20 -24.82
CA VAL A 133 -1.56 -4.55 -23.92
C VAL A 133 -2.49 -3.35 -23.69
N LYS A 134 -3.79 -3.63 -23.66
CA LYS A 134 -4.83 -2.65 -23.29
C LYS A 134 -5.01 -2.63 -21.78
N CYS A 135 -5.04 -1.42 -21.24
CA CYS A 135 -5.13 -1.15 -19.82
C CYS A 135 -6.35 -0.27 -19.51
N ASP A 136 -7.01 -0.56 -18.39
CA ASP A 136 -7.92 0.38 -17.74
C ASP A 136 -7.11 1.26 -16.79
N THR A 137 -7.27 2.58 -16.86
CA THR A 137 -6.56 3.53 -16.00
C THR A 137 -7.05 3.38 -14.56
N SER A 138 -6.13 3.06 -13.65
CA SER A 138 -6.42 2.93 -12.21
C SER A 138 -6.17 4.23 -11.45
N ARG A 139 -5.08 4.93 -11.78
CA ARG A 139 -4.70 6.22 -11.19
C ARG A 139 -3.63 6.92 -12.01
N VAL A 140 -3.52 8.23 -11.84
CA VAL A 140 -2.44 9.07 -12.33
C VAL A 140 -1.77 9.73 -11.14
N GLU A 141 -0.44 9.76 -11.12
CA GLU A 141 0.33 10.33 -10.01
C GLU A 141 1.23 11.45 -10.54
N TYR A 142 1.37 12.50 -9.74
CA TYR A 142 2.35 13.54 -9.95
C TYR A 142 3.29 13.57 -8.74
N LEU A 143 4.52 13.10 -8.95
CA LEU A 143 5.60 13.17 -7.96
C LEU A 143 6.68 14.08 -8.56
N ASP A 144 7.86 13.53 -8.87
CA ASP A 144 8.91 14.21 -9.66
C ASP A 144 8.71 14.06 -11.18
N SER A 145 7.72 13.26 -11.58
CA SER A 145 7.35 12.99 -12.96
C SER A 145 5.87 12.59 -13.01
N VAL A 146 5.29 12.61 -14.20
CA VAL A 146 3.91 12.16 -14.41
C VAL A 146 3.91 10.64 -14.60
N TYR A 147 3.06 9.98 -13.84
CA TYR A 147 2.87 8.53 -13.93
C TYR A 147 1.43 8.19 -14.26
N ILE A 148 1.23 7.20 -15.12
CA ILE A 148 -0.07 6.55 -15.31
C ILE A 148 0.03 5.09 -14.89
N CYS A 149 -0.91 4.66 -14.06
CA CYS A 149 -1.03 3.29 -13.60
C CYS A 149 -2.23 2.63 -14.27
N GLY A 150 -2.05 1.44 -14.82
CA GLY A 150 -3.11 0.68 -15.47
C GLY A 150 -3.24 -0.74 -14.96
N GLU A 151 -4.47 -1.26 -14.97
CA GLU A 151 -4.76 -2.68 -14.83
C GLU A 151 -4.97 -3.29 -16.21
N PHE A 152 -4.45 -4.49 -16.43
CA PHE A 152 -4.58 -5.12 -17.74
C PHE A 152 -6.00 -5.63 -17.97
N ARG A 153 -6.60 -5.26 -19.10
CA ARG A 153 -7.99 -5.62 -19.43
C ARG A 153 -8.11 -6.97 -20.14
N SER A 154 -7.15 -7.25 -21.02
CA SER A 154 -7.07 -8.51 -21.76
C SER A 154 -5.60 -8.83 -22.00
N VAL A 155 -5.13 -9.91 -21.38
CA VAL A 155 -3.76 -10.41 -21.53
C VAL A 155 -3.89 -11.79 -22.16
N THR A 156 -3.29 -12.01 -23.31
CA THR A 156 -3.30 -13.35 -23.92
C THR A 156 -2.36 -14.28 -23.14
N ALA A 157 -2.52 -15.59 -23.29
CA ALA A 157 -1.58 -16.55 -22.69
C ALA A 157 -0.13 -16.29 -23.17
N GLY A 158 0.05 -15.82 -24.41
CA GLY A 158 1.34 -15.42 -24.95
C GLY A 158 1.91 -14.19 -24.22
N ASP A 159 1.08 -13.17 -23.98
CA ASP A 159 1.48 -11.98 -23.24
C ASP A 159 1.82 -12.31 -21.78
N ILE A 160 1.06 -13.20 -21.13
CA ILE A 160 1.38 -13.67 -19.77
C ILE A 160 2.73 -14.38 -19.77
N GLY A 161 3.00 -15.24 -20.75
CA GLY A 161 4.29 -15.92 -20.90
C GLY A 161 5.43 -14.92 -21.07
N ALA A 162 5.25 -13.91 -21.93
CA ALA A 162 6.20 -12.84 -22.14
C ALA A 162 6.45 -12.04 -20.85
N LEU A 163 5.39 -11.55 -20.21
CA LEU A 163 5.46 -10.82 -18.94
C LEU A 163 6.16 -11.64 -17.86
N SER A 164 5.85 -12.94 -17.75
CA SER A 164 6.47 -13.83 -16.75
C SER A 164 7.97 -14.01 -16.97
N GLN A 165 8.47 -13.88 -18.21
CA GLN A 165 9.91 -13.89 -18.50
C GLN A 165 10.59 -12.57 -18.13
N LEU A 166 9.85 -11.46 -18.14
CA LEU A 166 10.36 -10.14 -17.77
C LEU A 166 10.39 -9.91 -16.26
N LEU A 167 9.51 -10.57 -15.52
CA LEU A 167 9.47 -10.48 -14.07
C LEU A 167 10.54 -11.43 -13.49
N PRO A 168 11.36 -10.99 -12.52
CA PRO A 168 12.33 -11.85 -11.84
C PRO A 168 11.60 -13.06 -11.25
N ARG A 169 12.16 -14.26 -11.45
CA ARG A 169 11.61 -15.50 -10.91
C ARG A 169 11.39 -15.32 -9.41
N GLN A 170 10.13 -15.43 -8.98
CA GLN A 170 9.82 -15.49 -7.56
C GLN A 170 10.49 -16.76 -7.03
N LYS A 171 11.40 -16.61 -6.07
CA LYS A 171 11.87 -17.76 -5.30
C LYS A 171 10.74 -18.11 -4.35
N ASP A 172 10.17 -19.29 -4.55
CA ASP A 172 9.21 -19.92 -3.63
C ASP A 172 9.83 -20.10 -2.23
#